data_AF-A0A0M4HXX8-F1
#
_entry.id   AF-A0A0M4HXX8-F1
#
_cell.length_a   1.000
_cell.length_b   1.000
_cell.length_c   1.000
_cell.angle_alpha   90.00
_cell.angle_beta   90.00
_cell.angle_gamma   90.00
#
_symmetry.space_group_name_H-M   'P 1'
#
loop_
_entity.id
_entity.type
_entity.pdbx_description
1 polymer ?
#
loop_
_entity_poly.entity_id
_entity_poly.type
_entity_poly.pdbx_seq_one_letter_code
_entity_poly.pdbx_strand_id
1 'polypeptide(L)'
;MLKIIIPTIMLIPLTWMSKSNMIWINTTMYSLLISLISLSYLNQPNDNTLNTSLMFFSDSLSAPLLTLTTWLLPLMLMASQSHLSK
;
A
#
# COMPACT_ATOMS: atom_id res chain seq x y z
N MET A 1 7.34 8.52 4.13
CA MET A 1 6.57 8.25 2.88
C MET A 1 7.30 7.35 1.88
N LEU A 2 8.59 7.55 1.59
CA LEU A 2 9.35 6.73 0.60
C LEU A 2 9.29 5.21 0.85
N LYS A 3 9.24 4.79 2.12
CA LYS A 3 9.08 3.38 2.52
C LYS A 3 7.79 2.72 1.96
N ILE A 4 6.78 3.50 1.59
CA ILE A 4 5.55 3.01 0.95
C ILE A 4 5.65 3.17 -0.56
N ILE A 5 6.17 4.31 -1.03
CA ILE A 5 6.31 4.62 -2.47
C ILE A 5 7.16 3.57 -3.19
N ILE A 6 8.31 3.19 -2.63
CA ILE A 6 9.21 2.22 -3.26
C ILE A 6 8.53 0.85 -3.45
N PRO A 7 7.94 0.22 -2.40
CA PRO A 7 7.15 -0.99 -2.58
C PRO A 7 5.99 -0.87 -3.56
N THR A 8 5.29 0.27 -3.59
CA THR A 8 4.19 0.47 -4.55
C THR A 8 4.67 0.52 -6.00
N ILE A 9 5.81 1.16 -6.27
CA ILE A 9 6.42 1.14 -7.60
C ILE A 9 6.88 -0.26 -7.96
N MET A 10 7.42 -1.02 -6.99
CA MET A 10 7.84 -2.41 -7.18
C MET A 10 6.68 -3.38 -7.47
N LEU A 11 5.41 -3.02 -7.18
CA LEU A 11 4.27 -3.82 -7.63
C LEU A 11 4.13 -3.86 -9.16
N ILE A 12 4.58 -2.82 -9.87
CA ILE A 12 4.50 -2.77 -11.34
C ILE A 12 5.34 -3.89 -11.99
N PRO A 13 6.67 -3.98 -11.77
CA PRO A 13 7.45 -5.09 -12.32
C PRO A 13 7.01 -6.45 -11.77
N LEU A 14 6.51 -6.52 -10.52
CA LEU A 14 5.97 -7.76 -9.96
C LEU A 14 4.76 -8.27 -10.78
N THR A 15 3.83 -7.40 -11.15
CA THR A 15 2.68 -7.78 -11.97
C THR A 15 3.11 -8.30 -13.34
N TRP A 16 4.09 -7.64 -13.97
CA TRP A 16 4.57 -7.98 -15.32
C TRP A 16 5.43 -9.26 -15.36
N MET A 17 6.24 -9.51 -14.33
CA MET A 17 7.17 -10.65 -14.32
C MET A 17 6.58 -11.92 -13.69
N SER A 18 5.38 -11.84 -13.09
CA SER A 18 4.76 -13.01 -12.45
C SER A 18 4.07 -13.94 -13.45
N LYS A 19 4.10 -15.24 -13.15
CA LYS A 19 3.40 -16.26 -13.97
C LYS A 19 1.90 -15.98 -13.97
N SER A 20 1.22 -16.19 -15.10
CA SER A 20 -0.22 -15.91 -15.31
C SER A 20 -1.13 -16.39 -14.17
N ASN A 21 -0.95 -17.61 -13.68
CA ASN A 21 -1.78 -18.17 -12.60
C ASN A 21 -1.50 -17.55 -11.23
N MET A 22 -0.32 -16.96 -11.03
CA MET A 22 0.16 -16.43 -9.75
C MET A 22 0.12 -14.90 -9.67
N ILE A 23 -0.26 -14.19 -10.74
CA ILE A 23 -0.31 -12.72 -10.78
C ILE A 23 -1.19 -12.20 -9.64
N TRP A 24 -2.41 -12.72 -9.52
CA TRP A 24 -3.37 -12.29 -8.50
C TRP A 24 -2.90 -12.60 -7.07
N ILE A 25 -2.33 -13.79 -6.85
CA ILE A 25 -1.85 -14.22 -5.53
C ILE A 25 -0.65 -13.37 -5.10
N ASN A 26 0.33 -13.18 -5.97
CA ASN A 26 1.52 -12.40 -5.64
C ASN A 26 1.16 -10.93 -5.38
N THR A 27 0.35 -10.33 -6.24
CA THR A 27 -0.02 -8.91 -6.11
C THR A 27 -0.85 -8.63 -4.86
N THR A 28 -1.79 -9.52 -4.51
CA THR A 28 -2.57 -9.41 -3.26
C THR A 28 -1.70 -9.60 -2.02
N MET A 29 -0.79 -10.58 -2.02
CA MET A 29 0.11 -10.82 -0.89
C MET A 29 1.07 -9.64 -0.63
N TYR A 30 1.73 -9.13 -1.67
CA TYR A 30 2.66 -8.01 -1.53
C TYR A 30 1.94 -6.68 -1.23
N SER A 31 0.72 -6.48 -1.73
CA SER A 31 -0.08 -5.30 -1.36
C SER A 31 -0.58 -5.35 0.09
N LEU A 32 -0.93 -6.52 0.62
CA LEU A 32 -1.20 -6.71 2.05
C LEU A 32 0.03 -6.45 2.92
N LEU A 33 1.24 -6.84 2.47
CA LEU A 33 2.48 -6.49 3.17
C LEU A 33 2.70 -4.97 3.23
N ILE A 34 2.40 -4.25 2.15
CA ILE A 34 2.47 -2.79 2.13
C ILE A 34 1.45 -2.18 3.10
N SER A 35 0.24 -2.72 3.15
CA SER A 35 -0.80 -2.21 4.04
C SER A 35 -0.42 -2.42 5.51
N LEU A 36 0.20 -3.55 5.87
CA LEU A 36 0.75 -3.79 7.22
C LEU A 36 1.83 -2.76 7.60
N ILE A 37 2.72 -2.42 6.67
CA ILE A 37 3.76 -1.40 6.90
C ILE A 37 3.13 -0.02 7.14
N SER A 38 2.00 0.29 6.46
CA SER A 38 1.32 1.58 6.60
C SER A 38 0.81 1.85 8.02
N LEU A 39 0.42 0.81 8.78
CA LEU A 39 -0.07 0.95 10.16
C LEU A 39 0.96 1.62 11.09
N SER A 40 2.26 1.51 10.79
CA SER A 40 3.30 2.18 11.57
C SER A 40 3.18 3.71 11.57
N TYR A 41 2.53 4.31 10.56
CA TYR A 41 2.31 5.75 10.47
C TYR A 41 1.15 6.27 11.33
N LEU A 42 0.32 5.39 11.89
CA LEU A 42 -0.73 5.79 12.85
C LEU A 42 -0.17 6.23 14.21
N ASN A 43 1.09 5.88 14.50
CA ASN A 43 1.75 6.26 15.75
C ASN A 43 2.21 7.72 15.69
N GLN A 44 1.28 8.66 15.91
CA GLN A 44 1.57 10.09 15.91
C GLN A 44 1.65 10.65 17.34
N PRO A 45 2.75 11.31 17.73
CA PRO A 45 2.79 12.08 18.97
C PRO A 45 1.92 13.33 18.82
N ASN A 46 1.15 13.63 19.87
CA ASN A 46 0.05 14.60 19.85
C ASN A 46 0.45 16.04 19.42
N ASP A 47 1.73 16.39 19.55
CA ASP A 47 2.22 17.76 19.41
C ASP A 47 3.12 17.99 18.18
N ASN A 48 3.57 16.92 17.50
CA ASN A 48 4.45 17.05 16.34
C ASN A 48 3.96 16.21 15.17
N THR A 49 3.74 16.88 14.05
CA THR A 49 3.57 16.21 12.76
C THR A 49 4.80 15.35 12.47
N LEU A 50 4.60 14.14 11.95
CA LEU A 50 5.69 13.24 11.58
C LEU A 50 6.36 13.77 10.31
N ASN A 51 7.27 14.73 10.48
CA ASN A 51 8.06 15.29 9.39
C ASN A 51 9.15 14.30 8.99
N THR A 52 8.95 13.61 7.86
CA THR A 52 9.93 12.61 7.37
C THR A 52 11.01 13.23 6.50
N SER A 53 10.69 14.27 5.72
CA SER A 53 11.63 14.99 4.85
C SER A 53 11.04 16.35 4.44
N LEU A 54 11.82 17.20 3.77
CA LEU A 54 11.38 18.51 3.25
C LEU A 54 10.16 18.42 2.32
N MET A 55 9.99 17.30 1.60
CA MET A 55 8.89 17.09 0.65
C MET A 55 7.72 16.29 1.23
N PHE A 56 7.93 15.56 2.33
CA PHE A 56 6.94 14.62 2.85
C PHE A 56 6.80 14.73 4.36
N PHE A 57 5.60 15.07 4.79
CA PHE A 57 5.15 15.06 6.16
C PHE A 57 3.90 14.18 6.30
N SER A 58 3.62 13.71 7.50
CA SER A 58 2.36 13.05 7.82
C SER A 58 1.78 13.60 9.10
N ASP A 59 0.58 14.16 8.99
CA ASP A 59 -0.24 14.69 10.08
C ASP A 59 -1.32 13.69 10.49
N SER A 60 -2.01 13.97 11.59
CA SER A 60 -3.02 13.11 12.20
C SER A 60 -4.21 12.86 11.29
N LEU A 61 -4.47 13.76 10.34
CA LEU A 61 -5.45 13.58 9.28
C LEU A 61 -4.93 12.69 8.14
N SER A 62 -3.69 12.88 7.72
CA SER A 62 -3.11 12.15 6.58
C SER A 62 -2.81 10.68 6.90
N ALA A 63 -2.43 10.37 8.14
CA ALA A 63 -2.10 9.01 8.56
C ALA A 63 -3.27 8.01 8.37
N PRO A 64 -4.49 8.24 8.88
CA PRO A 64 -5.60 7.31 8.68
C PRO A 64 -5.99 7.20 7.20
N LEU A 65 -5.99 8.32 6.45
CA LEU A 65 -6.26 8.30 5.01
C LEU A 65 -5.22 7.45 4.25
N LEU A 66 -3.95 7.59 4.59
CA LEU A 66 -2.88 6.80 4.00
C LEU A 66 -3.04 5.31 4.31
N THR A 67 -3.38 4.95 5.55
CA THR A 67 -3.65 3.55 5.89
C THR A 67 -4.82 3.00 5.09
N LEU A 68 -5.91 3.76 4.97
CA LEU A 68 -7.10 3.37 4.22
C LEU A 68 -6.81 3.17 2.73
N THR A 69 -6.04 4.06 2.10
CA THR A 69 -5.68 3.91 0.67
C THR A 69 -4.83 2.68 0.40
N THR A 70 -3.83 2.39 1.24
CA THR A 70 -3.02 1.16 1.08
C THR A 70 -3.80 -0.11 1.36
N TRP A 71 -4.85 -0.04 2.19
CA TRP A 71 -5.78 -1.14 2.46
C TRP A 71 -6.77 -1.40 1.32
N LEU A 72 -7.22 -0.35 0.64
CA LEU A 72 -8.15 -0.48 -0.48
C LEU A 72 -7.54 -1.26 -1.66
N LEU A 73 -6.23 -1.18 -1.87
CA LEU A 73 -5.57 -1.84 -2.99
C LEU A 73 -5.75 -3.39 -3.01
N PRO A 74 -5.39 -4.15 -1.95
CA PRO A 74 -5.63 -5.60 -1.91
C PRO A 74 -7.13 -5.95 -1.99
N LEU A 75 -8.00 -5.13 -1.40
CA LEU A 75 -9.46 -5.35 -1.44
C LEU A 75 -10.00 -5.22 -2.87
N MET A 76 -9.57 -4.21 -3.62
CA MET A 76 -9.95 -4.04 -5.03
C MET A 76 -9.41 -5.16 -5.92
N LEU A 77 -8.21 -5.67 -5.64
CA LEU A 77 -7.67 -6.84 -6.35
C LEU A 77 -8.55 -8.08 -6.13
N MET A 78 -8.97 -8.35 -4.88
CA MET A 78 -9.87 -9.48 -4.58
C MET A 78 -11.24 -9.32 -5.25
N ALA A 79 -11.82 -8.11 -5.22
CA ALA A 79 -13.12 -7.85 -5.82
C ALA A 79 -13.11 -8.00 -7.35
N SER A 80 -12.07 -7.48 -8.01
CA SER A 80 -11.95 -7.48 -9.48
C SER A 80 -11.53 -8.83 -10.07
N GLN A 81 -10.84 -9.68 -9.31
CA GLN A 81 -10.34 -10.98 -9.79
C GLN A 81 -11.46 -11.85 -10.40
N SER A 82 -12.64 -11.87 -9.77
CA SER A 82 -13.76 -12.74 -10.18
C SER A 82 -14.36 -12.38 -11.54
N HIS A 83 -14.37 -11.10 -11.91
CA HIS A 83 -14.89 -10.64 -13.20
C HIS A 83 -13.85 -10.80 -14.32
N LEU A 84 -12.55 -10.70 -13.99
CA LEU A 84 -11.45 -10.78 -14.96
C LEU A 84 -10.97 -12.22 -15.22
N SER A 85 -11.30 -13.18 -14.34
CA SER A 85 -10.97 -14.60 -14.53
C SER A 85 -12.01 -15.37 -15.35
N LYS A 86 -13.06 -14.70 -15.84
CA LYS A 86 -14.04 -15.23 -16.80
C LYS A 86 -13.64 -14.84 -18.22
#